data_AF-A0A3N5S686-F1
#
_entry.id   AF-A0A3N5S686-F1
#
_cell.length_a   1.000
_cell.length_b   1.000
_cell.length_c   1.000
_cell.angle_alpha   90.00
_cell.angle_beta   90.00
_cell.angle_gamma   90.00
#
_symmetry.space_group_name_H-M   'P 1'
#
loop_
_entity.id
_entity.type
_entity.pdbx_description
1 polymer ?
#
loop_
_entity_poly.entity_id
_entity_poly.type
_entity_poly.pdbx_seq_one_letter_code
_entity_poly.pdbx_strand_id
1 'polypeptide(L)'
;MEETNSSLTISRVSKTGELILAAAGAVVCIGIATFAAMNQGGSPSALFPFPGLYLLEIAITGILGFYSMIQRDTVHVWRIVPWVVSGILLAFVILGAWTIGLYLIPGMIAFFLAALIGELRLGQRLSMGFLWFFSAGMLQALVILLMVVVEIA
;
A
#
# COMPACT_ATOMS: atom_id res chain seq x y z
N MET A 1 -29.38 28.22 -3.41
CA MET A 1 -28.23 28.22 -2.49
C MET A 1 -28.13 26.93 -1.65
N GLU A 2 -29.13 26.04 -1.68
CA GLU A 2 -29.10 24.76 -0.93
C GLU A 2 -28.26 23.66 -1.60
N GLU A 3 -28.24 23.59 -2.94
CA GLU A 3 -27.50 22.56 -3.68
C GLU A 3 -25.98 22.61 -3.45
N THR A 4 -25.40 23.81 -3.30
CA THR A 4 -23.96 24.00 -3.08
C THR A 4 -23.47 23.45 -1.74
N ASN A 5 -24.33 23.43 -0.71
CA ASN A 5 -23.96 22.88 0.61
C ASN A 5 -23.99 21.34 0.61
N SER A 6 -24.88 20.72 -0.18
CA SER A 6 -24.95 19.26 -0.26
C SER A 6 -23.70 18.65 -0.91
N SER A 7 -23.19 19.25 -2.00
CA SER A 7 -22.02 18.72 -2.72
C SER A 7 -20.72 18.91 -1.93
N LEU A 8 -20.60 20.00 -1.17
CA LEU A 8 -19.48 20.24 -0.26
C LEU A 8 -19.44 19.25 0.90
N THR A 9 -20.60 18.80 1.38
CA THR A 9 -20.67 17.84 2.49
C THR A 9 -20.28 16.42 2.02
N ILE A 10 -20.78 16.01 0.85
CA ILE A 10 -20.46 14.70 0.25
C ILE A 10 -18.97 14.58 -0.08
N SER A 11 -18.37 15.63 -0.65
CA SER A 11 -16.94 15.63 -0.98
C SER A 11 -16.02 15.55 0.24
N ARG A 12 -16.40 16.20 1.36
CA ARG A 12 -15.66 16.12 2.62
C ARG A 12 -15.74 14.73 3.26
N VAL A 13 -16.94 14.12 3.29
CA VAL A 13 -17.12 12.78 3.88
C VAL A 13 -16.30 11.73 3.13
N SER A 14 -16.29 11.78 1.79
CA SER A 14 -15.47 10.87 0.98
C SER A 14 -13.98 11.04 1.23
N LYS A 15 -13.49 12.29 1.32
CA LYS A 15 -12.07 12.56 1.60
C LYS A 15 -11.62 12.04 2.97
N THR A 16 -12.46 12.23 4.00
CA THR A 16 -12.19 11.70 5.33
C THR A 16 -12.16 10.17 5.33
N GLY A 17 -13.07 9.52 4.59
CA GLY A 17 -13.08 8.06 4.42
C GLY A 17 -11.80 7.54 3.76
N GLU A 18 -11.33 8.19 2.69
CA GLU A 18 -10.06 7.86 2.00
C GLU A 18 -8.87 7.94 2.98
N LEU A 19 -8.80 8.98 3.80
CA LEU A 19 -7.72 9.17 4.77
C LEU A 19 -7.77 8.16 5.92
N ILE A 20 -8.95 7.81 6.42
CA ILE A 20 -9.10 6.80 7.49
C ILE A 20 -8.64 5.43 6.96
N LEU A 21 -9.06 5.06 5.76
CA LEU A 21 -8.61 3.81 5.12
C LEU A 21 -7.09 3.81 4.90
N ALA A 22 -6.52 4.92 4.41
CA ALA A 22 -5.09 5.02 4.21
C ALA A 22 -4.30 4.96 5.52
N ALA A 23 -4.80 5.59 6.58
CA ALA A 23 -4.21 5.53 7.92
C ALA A 23 -4.25 4.09 8.47
N ALA A 24 -5.39 3.42 8.33
CA ALA A 24 -5.53 2.02 8.72
C ALA A 24 -4.53 1.13 7.96
N GLY A 25 -4.39 1.33 6.65
CA GLY A 25 -3.41 0.61 5.84
C GLY A 25 -1.97 0.83 6.30
N ALA A 26 -1.57 2.08 6.57
CA ALA A 26 -0.23 2.39 7.07
C ALA A 26 0.04 1.78 8.46
N VAL A 27 -0.95 1.84 9.36
CA VAL A 27 -0.85 1.22 10.69
C VAL A 27 -0.67 -0.29 10.57
N VAL A 28 -1.38 -0.95 9.65
CA VAL A 28 -1.19 -2.39 9.38
C VAL A 28 0.23 -2.65 8.87
N CYS A 29 0.72 -1.92 7.86
CA CYS A 29 2.07 -2.12 7.33
C CYS A 29 3.16 -1.95 8.40
N ILE A 30 3.10 -0.85 9.17
CA ILE A 30 4.09 -0.56 10.22
C ILE A 30 3.97 -1.57 11.37
N GLY A 31 2.75 -1.90 11.79
CA GLY A 31 2.50 -2.84 12.87
C GLY A 31 3.00 -4.25 12.55
N ILE A 32 2.73 -4.74 11.33
CA ILE A 32 3.22 -6.03 10.87
C ILE A 32 4.73 -6.04 10.68
N ALA A 33 5.32 -4.98 10.10
CA ALA A 33 6.76 -4.86 9.97
C ALA A 33 7.46 -4.91 11.36
N THR A 34 6.94 -4.16 12.32
CA THR A 34 7.46 -4.11 13.70
C THR A 34 7.29 -5.44 14.41
N PHE A 35 6.09 -6.04 14.35
CA PHE A 35 5.81 -7.33 14.97
C PHE A 35 6.69 -8.45 14.39
N ALA A 36 6.85 -8.50 13.08
CA ALA A 36 7.71 -9.48 12.43
C ALA A 36 9.19 -9.29 12.79
N ALA A 37 9.66 -8.04 12.92
CA ALA A 37 11.03 -7.76 13.36
C ALA A 37 11.27 -8.21 14.81
N MET A 38 10.31 -7.97 15.72
CA MET A 38 10.42 -8.38 17.12
C MET A 38 10.44 -9.91 17.29
N ASN A 39 9.59 -10.64 16.56
CA ASN A 39 9.54 -12.11 16.64
C ASN A 39 10.78 -12.80 16.04
N GLN A 40 11.53 -12.11 15.19
CA GLN A 40 12.79 -12.61 14.63
C GLN A 40 14.02 -12.13 15.44
N GLY A 41 13.82 -11.31 16.48
CA GLY A 41 14.83 -10.52 17.18
C GLY A 41 15.76 -11.26 18.15
N GLY A 42 15.94 -12.57 18.03
CA GLY A 42 16.93 -13.32 18.83
C GLY A 42 18.36 -13.24 18.28
N SER A 43 18.54 -12.88 16.99
CA SER A 43 19.86 -12.83 16.34
C SER A 43 19.87 -11.80 15.21
N PRO A 44 20.64 -10.69 15.34
CA PRO A 44 20.78 -9.67 14.28
C PRO A 44 21.25 -10.25 12.94
N SER A 45 22.00 -11.36 12.99
CA SER A 45 22.50 -12.12 11.84
C SER A 45 21.43 -12.92 11.09
N ALA A 46 20.25 -13.17 11.68
CA ALA A 46 19.15 -13.87 11.02
C ALA A 46 18.21 -12.92 10.27
N LEU A 47 18.18 -11.64 10.67
CA LEU A 47 17.32 -10.62 10.07
C LEU A 47 17.96 -9.93 8.84
N PHE A 48 19.29 -9.99 8.74
CA PHE A 48 20.07 -9.29 7.73
C PHE A 48 20.75 -10.31 6.81
N PRO A 49 20.74 -10.11 5.47
CA PRO A 49 20.32 -8.90 4.76
C PRO A 49 18.89 -8.91 4.21
N PHE A 50 18.32 -10.06 3.84
CA PHE A 50 17.10 -10.09 3.02
C PHE A 50 15.77 -9.93 3.79
N PRO A 51 15.51 -10.65 4.90
CA PRO A 51 14.22 -10.53 5.59
C PRO A 51 13.96 -9.11 6.13
N GLY A 52 14.99 -8.46 6.68
CA GLY A 52 14.90 -7.11 7.22
C GLY A 52 14.65 -6.04 6.16
N LEU A 53 15.20 -6.20 4.95
CA LEU A 53 14.99 -5.24 3.86
C LEU A 53 13.51 -5.22 3.42
N TYR A 54 12.88 -6.40 3.34
CA TYR A 54 11.45 -6.50 3.03
C TYR A 54 10.56 -5.86 4.09
N LEU A 55 10.88 -6.05 5.38
CA LEU A 55 10.12 -5.40 6.46
C LEU A 55 10.24 -3.87 6.41
N LEU A 56 11.45 -3.37 6.14
CA LEU A 56 11.68 -1.93 5.94
C LEU A 56 10.89 -1.41 4.74
N GLU A 57 10.91 -2.13 3.61
CA GLU A 57 10.17 -1.78 2.41
C GLU A 57 8.66 -1.73 2.66
N ILE A 58 8.10 -2.70 3.38
CA ILE A 58 6.68 -2.72 3.78
C ILE A 58 6.34 -1.48 4.62
N ALA A 59 7.17 -1.12 5.60
CA ALA A 59 6.95 0.05 6.44
C ALA A 59 7.00 1.36 5.63
N ILE A 60 8.01 1.51 4.77
CA ILE A 60 8.14 2.68 3.88
C ILE A 60 6.96 2.76 2.92
N THR A 61 6.55 1.63 2.33
CA THR A 61 5.41 1.53 1.42
C THR A 61 4.12 1.96 2.11
N GLY A 62 3.90 1.57 3.37
CA GLY A 62 2.78 2.04 4.18
C GLY A 62 2.78 3.55 4.42
N ILE A 63 3.93 4.11 4.80
CA ILE A 63 4.10 5.55 5.01
C ILE A 63 3.85 6.32 3.71
N LEU A 64 4.43 5.87 2.60
CA LEU A 64 4.29 6.48 1.29
C LEU A 64 2.85 6.42 0.80
N GLY A 65 2.16 5.31 1.01
CA GLY A 65 0.73 5.15 0.72
C GLY A 65 -0.12 6.17 1.48
N PHE A 66 0.10 6.35 2.78
CA PHE A 66 -0.62 7.34 3.56
C PHE A 66 -0.30 8.78 3.12
N TYR A 67 0.99 9.09 2.96
CA TYR A 67 1.44 10.42 2.53
C TYR A 67 0.86 10.81 1.17
N SER A 68 0.79 9.86 0.23
CA SER A 68 0.22 10.09 -1.09
C SER A 68 -1.25 10.49 -1.04
N MET A 69 -2.02 9.98 -0.08
CA MET A 69 -3.43 10.36 0.08
C MET A 69 -3.61 11.78 0.60
N ILE A 70 -2.68 12.28 1.41
CA ILE A 70 -2.68 13.68 1.84
C ILE A 70 -2.42 14.61 0.65
N GLN A 71 -1.49 14.22 -0.23
CA GLN A 71 -1.04 15.04 -1.37
C GLN A 71 -1.83 14.82 -2.67
N ARG A 72 -2.84 13.94 -2.65
CA ARG A 72 -3.57 13.48 -3.85
C ARG A 72 -4.28 14.60 -4.61
N ASP A 73 -4.77 15.60 -3.88
CA ASP A 73 -5.51 16.73 -4.45
C ASP A 73 -4.55 17.81 -5.01
N THR A 74 -3.27 17.80 -4.60
CA THR A 74 -2.28 18.83 -4.94
C THR A 74 -1.52 18.51 -6.22
N VAL A 75 -1.06 17.25 -6.41
CA VAL A 75 -0.25 16.85 -7.57
C VAL A 75 -0.80 15.56 -8.18
N HIS A 76 -0.92 15.53 -9.51
CA HIS A 76 -1.51 14.41 -10.25
C HIS A 76 -0.74 13.09 -10.05
N VAL A 77 0.60 13.14 -9.87
CA VAL A 77 1.42 11.93 -9.70
C VAL A 77 1.07 11.15 -8.43
N TRP A 78 0.69 11.84 -7.35
CA TRP A 78 0.31 11.21 -6.07
C TRP A 78 -0.99 10.40 -6.16
N ARG A 79 -1.78 10.57 -7.23
CA ARG A 79 -3.00 9.76 -7.46
C ARG A 79 -2.68 8.32 -7.83
N ILE A 80 -1.52 8.09 -8.44
CA ILE A 80 -1.08 6.77 -8.91
C ILE A 80 -0.49 5.95 -7.75
N VAL A 81 0.15 6.64 -6.79
CA VAL A 81 0.91 6.01 -5.71
C VAL A 81 0.07 5.03 -4.87
N PRO A 82 -1.18 5.30 -4.46
CA PRO A 82 -2.01 4.33 -3.75
C PRO A 82 -2.25 3.02 -4.50
N TRP A 83 -2.43 3.09 -5.83
CA TRP A 83 -2.59 1.91 -6.68
C TRP A 83 -1.30 1.09 -6.73
N VAL A 84 -0.17 1.78 -6.86
CA VAL A 84 1.17 1.16 -6.84
C VAL A 84 1.44 0.49 -5.49
N VAL A 85 1.18 1.19 -4.38
CA VAL A 85 1.34 0.67 -3.01
C VAL A 85 0.48 -0.57 -2.81
N SER A 86 -0.78 -0.53 -3.23
CA SER A 86 -1.67 -1.70 -3.18
C SER A 86 -1.15 -2.88 -4.00
N GLY A 87 -0.60 -2.63 -5.20
CA GLY A 87 -0.01 -3.64 -6.06
C GLY A 87 1.26 -4.27 -5.46
N ILE A 88 2.15 -3.45 -4.89
CA ILE A 88 3.34 -3.91 -4.16
C ILE A 88 2.92 -4.81 -2.99
N LEU A 89 1.92 -4.37 -2.20
CA LEU A 89 1.39 -5.17 -1.10
C LEU A 89 0.76 -6.48 -1.59
N LEU A 90 0.10 -6.50 -2.75
CA LEU A 90 -0.40 -7.75 -3.34
C LEU A 90 0.74 -8.75 -3.61
N ALA A 91 1.86 -8.29 -4.16
CA ALA A 91 3.02 -9.16 -4.39
C ALA A 91 3.55 -9.75 -3.07
N PHE A 92 3.64 -8.94 -2.02
CA PHE A 92 4.00 -9.41 -0.67
C PHE A 92 2.97 -10.37 -0.08
N VAL A 93 1.67 -10.16 -0.32
CA VAL A 93 0.60 -11.06 0.11
C VAL A 93 0.74 -12.42 -0.57
N ILE A 94 0.97 -12.46 -1.88
CA ILE A 94 1.07 -13.69 -2.67
C ILE A 94 2.35 -14.46 -2.33
N LEU A 95 3.50 -13.79 -2.37
CA LEU A 95 4.81 -14.43 -2.16
C LEU A 95 5.09 -14.70 -0.68
N GLY A 96 4.59 -13.84 0.20
CA GLY A 96 4.68 -13.98 1.65
C GLY A 96 3.52 -14.78 2.27
N ALA A 97 2.64 -15.39 1.48
CA ALA A 97 1.40 -16.03 1.94
C ALA A 97 1.61 -17.08 3.05
N TRP A 98 2.81 -17.66 3.15
CA TRP A 98 3.14 -18.68 4.14
C TRP A 98 3.64 -18.13 5.49
N THR A 99 3.96 -16.83 5.59
CA THR A 99 4.56 -16.26 6.82
C THR A 99 3.84 -14.99 7.26
N ILE A 100 4.05 -13.90 6.54
CA ILE A 100 3.66 -12.53 6.94
C ILE A 100 2.59 -11.96 5.98
N GLY A 101 2.52 -12.49 4.76
CA GLY A 101 1.69 -11.96 3.67
C GLY A 101 0.19 -11.93 4.00
N LEU A 102 -0.34 -12.93 4.70
CA LEU A 102 -1.77 -12.93 5.09
C LEU A 102 -2.13 -11.76 6.00
N TYR A 103 -1.20 -11.32 6.86
CA TYR A 103 -1.42 -10.19 7.76
C TYR A 103 -1.37 -8.83 7.04
N LEU A 104 -0.87 -8.78 5.81
CA LEU A 104 -0.85 -7.57 4.98
C LEU A 104 -2.15 -7.41 4.15
N ILE A 105 -2.99 -8.44 4.06
CA ILE A 105 -4.27 -8.38 3.33
C ILE A 105 -5.13 -7.19 3.77
N PRO A 106 -5.35 -6.92 5.09
CA PRO A 106 -6.15 -5.78 5.51
C PRO A 106 -5.55 -4.45 5.05
N GLY A 107 -4.21 -4.32 5.05
CA GLY A 107 -3.52 -3.12 4.60
C GLY A 107 -3.64 -2.92 3.08
N MET A 108 -3.44 -3.99 2.31
CA MET A 108 -3.63 -4.00 0.86
C MET A 108 -5.04 -3.58 0.48
N ILE A 109 -6.07 -4.16 1.12
CA ILE A 109 -7.48 -3.83 0.88
C ILE A 109 -7.76 -2.37 1.27
N ALA A 110 -7.23 -1.90 2.40
CA ALA A 110 -7.45 -0.53 2.84
C ALA A 110 -6.89 0.50 1.84
N PHE A 111 -5.66 0.32 1.35
CA PHE A 111 -5.09 1.17 0.32
C PHE A 111 -5.82 1.05 -1.02
N PHE A 112 -6.22 -0.15 -1.42
CA PHE A 112 -7.00 -0.38 -2.64
C PHE A 112 -8.33 0.37 -2.60
N LEU A 113 -9.09 0.22 -1.52
CA LEU A 113 -10.38 0.89 -1.33
C LEU A 113 -10.20 2.41 -1.26
N ALA A 114 -9.17 2.90 -0.58
CA ALA A 114 -8.87 4.33 -0.55
C ALA A 114 -8.52 4.87 -1.96
N ALA A 115 -7.78 4.10 -2.75
CA ALA A 115 -7.47 4.43 -4.14
C ALA A 115 -8.75 4.50 -4.99
N LEU A 116 -9.59 3.47 -4.89
CA LEU A 116 -10.86 3.31 -5.60
C LEU A 116 -11.84 4.44 -5.28
N ILE A 117 -12.08 4.72 -3.99
CA ILE A 117 -13.01 5.78 -3.55
C ILE A 117 -12.53 7.13 -4.07
N GLY A 118 -11.23 7.43 -3.99
CA GLY A 118 -10.73 8.70 -4.50
C GLY A 118 -10.78 8.83 -6.02
N GLU A 119 -10.67 7.73 -6.79
CA GLU A 119 -10.88 7.76 -8.25
C GLU A 119 -12.34 8.02 -8.59
N LEU A 120 -13.27 7.38 -7.86
CA LEU A 120 -14.71 7.60 -7.98
C LEU A 120 -15.07 9.06 -7.64
N ARG A 121 -14.49 9.62 -6.57
CA ARG A 121 -14.66 11.02 -6.16
C ARG A 121 -14.17 12.01 -7.22
N LEU A 122 -13.06 11.68 -7.89
CA LEU A 122 -12.44 12.53 -8.90
C LEU A 122 -13.00 12.29 -10.33
N GLY A 123 -13.93 11.35 -10.51
CA GLY A 123 -14.54 11.04 -11.80
C GLY A 123 -13.56 10.49 -12.84
N GLN A 124 -12.47 9.84 -12.39
CA GLN A 124 -11.39 9.37 -13.26
C GLN A 124 -11.58 7.92 -13.73
N ARG A 125 -10.81 7.53 -14.74
CA ARG A 125 -10.90 6.20 -15.38
C ARG A 125 -10.25 5.14 -14.49
N LEU A 126 -11.09 4.35 -13.82
CA LEU A 126 -10.67 3.23 -12.98
C LEU A 126 -9.72 2.24 -13.68
N SER A 127 -9.91 2.02 -14.98
CA SER A 127 -9.09 1.09 -15.77
C SER A 127 -7.59 1.42 -15.72
N MET A 128 -7.24 2.71 -15.65
CA MET A 128 -5.85 3.13 -15.57
C MET A 128 -5.25 2.81 -14.19
N GLY A 129 -6.01 3.00 -13.11
CA GLY A 129 -5.62 2.64 -11.75
C GLY A 129 -5.34 1.13 -11.59
N PHE A 130 -6.23 0.29 -12.14
CA PHE A 130 -6.02 -1.16 -12.17
C PHE A 130 -4.75 -1.56 -12.94
N LEU A 131 -4.47 -0.89 -14.06
CA LEU A 131 -3.25 -1.16 -14.83
C LEU A 131 -1.99 -0.85 -14.02
N TRP A 132 -1.98 0.24 -13.25
CA TRP A 132 -0.89 0.57 -12.32
C TRP A 132 -0.77 -0.42 -11.16
N PHE A 133 -1.89 -0.89 -10.64
CA PHE A 133 -1.92 -1.91 -9.58
C PHE A 133 -1.29 -3.23 -10.04
N PHE A 134 -1.72 -3.75 -11.19
CA PHE A 134 -1.16 -4.99 -11.73
C PHE A 134 0.29 -4.85 -12.17
N SER A 135 0.65 -3.73 -12.82
CA SER A 135 2.03 -3.52 -13.26
C SER A 135 3.00 -3.38 -12.09
N ALA A 136 2.61 -2.67 -11.03
CA ALA A 136 3.39 -2.58 -9.80
C ALA A 136 3.55 -3.93 -9.11
N GLY A 137 2.46 -4.71 -8.99
CA GLY A 137 2.52 -6.05 -8.40
C GLY A 137 3.39 -7.02 -9.21
N MET A 138 3.30 -7.01 -10.54
CA MET A 138 4.16 -7.83 -11.40
C MET A 138 5.63 -7.43 -11.30
N LEU A 139 5.92 -6.12 -11.31
CA LEU A 139 7.28 -5.62 -11.17
C LEU A 139 7.87 -5.99 -9.81
N GLN A 140 7.11 -5.85 -8.73
CA GLN A 140 7.53 -6.22 -7.39
C GLN A 140 7.80 -7.73 -7.29
N ALA A 141 6.91 -8.56 -7.84
CA ALA A 141 7.09 -10.00 -7.87
C ALA A 141 8.35 -10.41 -8.66
N LEU A 142 8.63 -9.72 -9.78
CA LEU A 142 9.85 -9.93 -10.57
C LEU A 142 11.11 -9.55 -9.78
N VAL A 143 11.11 -8.42 -9.07
CA VAL A 143 12.24 -7.98 -8.23
C VAL A 143 12.53 -9.01 -7.13
N ILE A 144 11.49 -9.46 -6.43
CA ILE A 144 11.63 -10.49 -5.39
C ILE A 144 12.20 -11.79 -5.99
N LEU A 145 11.66 -12.24 -7.13
CA LEU A 145 12.14 -13.44 -7.80
C LEU A 145 13.62 -13.33 -8.19
N LEU A 146 14.02 -12.18 -8.77
CA LEU A 146 15.43 -11.94 -9.14
C LEU A 146 16.33 -11.97 -7.91
N MET A 147 15.92 -11.36 -6.79
CA MET A 147 16.71 -11.37 -5.56
C MET A 147 16.89 -12.79 -5.00
N VAL A 148 15.81 -13.59 -5.00
CA VAL A 148 15.88 -14.99 -4.56
C VAL A 148 16.80 -15.82 -5.45
N VAL A 149 16.76 -15.64 -6.77
CA VAL A 149 17.63 -16.36 -7.70
C VAL A 149 19.10 -15.98 -7.51
N VAL A 150 19.40 -14.70 -7.29
CA VAL A 150 20.76 -14.22 -7.03
C VAL A 150 21.32 -14.78 -5.72
N GLU A 151 20.50 -15.01 -4.71
CA GLU A 151 20.95 -15.58 -3.43
C GLU A 151 21.25 -17.08 -3.51
N ILE A 152 20.58 -17.81 -4.41
CA ILE A 152 20.76 -19.26 -4.59
C ILE A 152 21.93 -19.59 -5.54
N ALA A 153 22.34 -18.64 -6.40
CA ALA A 153 23.39 -18.80 -7.41
C ALA A 153 24.79 -18.52 -6.86
#